data_AF-A0AAV2YM69-F1
#
_entry.id   AF-A0AAV2YM69-F1
#
_cell.length_a   1.000
_cell.length_b   1.000
_cell.length_c   1.000
_cell.angle_alpha   90.00
_cell.angle_beta   90.00
_cell.angle_gamma   90.00
#
_symmetry.space_group_name_H-M   'P 1'
#
loop_
_entity.id
_entity.type
_entity.pdbx_description
1 polymer ?
#
loop_
_entity_poly.entity_id
_entity_poly.type
_entity_poly.pdbx_seq_one_letter_code
_entity_poly.pdbx_strand_id
1 'polypeptide(L)'
;MGHDGPHRCSTARHWCGHACSANKCPNLCCESVESPHLLHKCQNGRCVEHCEAKSCRGICKQLDHFHGQTTTSSTKINGKRKRCAKKINPTSVTHSGPHNCGEDLHFCDSRCEYCLYFCSKPYGHPGMHNGAHGNMREMVLVAEEDDIDLEDRKYKAGESGIAEMCNMLCNKLGRGHSHLVECEQGSSENCVYSGVTDHRQHCLRQLKPPSSRAYDEVLHREFWRNMGWEDPCQSAADRELFGKCPLRCTQAGHDDNPSWCVLDAWHHPVRPHGEPDGHQFECVHWAPS
;
A
#
# COMPACT_ATOMS: atom_id res chain seq x y z
N MET A 1 13.27 -51.56 -1.24
CA MET A 1 12.85 -51.66 -2.65
C MET A 1 13.11 -50.31 -3.28
N GLY A 2 14.09 -50.21 -4.18
CA GLY A 2 14.37 -49.01 -4.96
C GLY A 2 14.54 -49.45 -6.41
N HIS A 3 13.84 -48.80 -7.32
CA HIS A 3 14.01 -49.04 -8.75
C HIS A 3 14.79 -47.88 -9.36
N ASP A 4 15.71 -48.18 -10.26
CA ASP A 4 16.40 -47.18 -11.08
C ASP A 4 15.57 -46.90 -12.35
N GLY A 5 15.06 -45.68 -12.44
CA GLY A 5 14.25 -45.14 -13.53
C GLY A 5 13.50 -43.87 -13.10
N PRO A 6 13.10 -42.97 -14.02
CA PRO A 6 12.38 -41.75 -13.66
C PRO A 6 11.06 -42.10 -12.98
N HIS A 7 11.00 -41.89 -11.67
CA HIS A 7 9.83 -42.13 -10.85
C HIS A 7 8.73 -41.10 -11.19
N ARG A 8 7.61 -41.56 -11.74
CA ARG A 8 6.41 -40.72 -11.91
C ARG A 8 5.52 -40.87 -10.68
N CYS A 9 5.56 -39.89 -9.79
CA CYS A 9 4.66 -39.79 -8.65
C CYS A 9 3.32 -39.19 -9.10
N SER A 10 2.19 -39.67 -8.56
CA SER A 10 0.85 -39.13 -8.82
C SER A 10 0.45 -37.96 -7.89
N THR A 11 1.32 -37.54 -6.97
CA THR A 11 1.03 -36.41 -6.07
C THR A 11 1.15 -35.08 -6.79
N ALA A 12 0.14 -34.23 -6.68
CA ALA A 12 0.10 -32.90 -7.31
C ALA A 12 1.21 -31.94 -6.85
N ARG A 13 1.87 -32.22 -5.71
CA ARG A 13 2.94 -31.39 -5.17
C ARG A 13 3.97 -32.26 -4.45
N HIS A 14 5.23 -32.10 -4.81
CA HIS A 14 6.36 -32.73 -4.14
C HIS A 14 6.94 -31.76 -3.11
N TRP A 15 6.93 -32.14 -1.84
CA TRP A 15 7.48 -31.30 -0.78
C TRP A 15 9.00 -31.41 -0.73
N CYS A 16 9.67 -30.28 -0.51
CA CYS A 16 11.12 -30.19 -0.38
C CYS A 16 11.67 -31.09 0.75
N GLY A 17 10.91 -31.25 1.84
CA GLY A 17 11.24 -32.18 2.93
C GLY A 17 12.46 -31.80 3.78
N HIS A 18 13.15 -30.70 3.47
CA HIS A 18 14.24 -30.18 4.28
C HIS A 18 13.71 -29.58 5.59
N ALA A 19 14.57 -29.54 6.62
CA ALA A 19 14.23 -28.94 7.90
C ALA A 19 13.83 -27.47 7.72
N CYS A 20 12.81 -27.03 8.48
CA CYS A 20 12.44 -25.62 8.51
C CYS A 20 13.63 -24.75 8.93
N SER A 21 13.77 -23.58 8.31
CA SER A 21 14.83 -22.63 8.64
C SER A 21 14.67 -21.96 10.01
N ALA A 22 13.54 -22.17 10.69
CA ALA A 22 13.33 -21.69 12.05
C ALA A 22 14.14 -22.52 13.04
N ASN A 23 14.87 -21.83 13.94
CA ASN A 23 15.67 -22.47 14.97
C ASN A 23 14.80 -23.40 15.83
N LYS A 24 15.27 -24.63 16.06
CA LYS A 24 14.58 -25.67 16.85
C LYS A 24 13.15 -26.02 16.40
N CYS A 25 12.75 -25.66 15.17
CA CYS A 25 11.47 -26.09 14.64
C CYS A 25 11.56 -27.56 14.17
N PRO A 26 10.73 -28.48 14.69
CA PRO A 26 10.80 -29.89 14.30
C PRO A 26 10.12 -30.17 12.95
N ASN A 27 9.52 -29.16 12.32
CA ASN A 27 8.72 -29.34 11.11
C ASN A 27 9.57 -29.32 9.83
N LEU A 28 9.02 -29.95 8.80
CA LEU A 28 9.62 -29.99 7.47
C LEU A 28 9.05 -28.90 6.56
N CYS A 29 9.84 -28.53 5.56
CA CYS A 29 9.48 -27.54 4.56
C CYS A 29 8.28 -28.00 3.74
N CYS A 30 7.26 -27.14 3.62
CA CYS A 30 6.10 -27.33 2.75
C CYS A 30 6.22 -26.56 1.42
N GLU A 31 7.42 -26.14 1.03
CA GLU A 31 7.64 -25.62 -0.32
C GLU A 31 7.86 -26.73 -1.34
N SER A 32 7.54 -26.43 -2.61
CA SER A 32 7.73 -27.38 -3.69
C SER A 32 9.22 -27.65 -3.90
N VAL A 33 9.61 -28.91 -4.08
CA VAL A 33 10.99 -29.28 -4.46
C VAL A 33 11.37 -28.77 -5.85
N GLU A 34 10.37 -28.49 -6.70
CA GLU A 34 10.56 -28.02 -8.07
C GLU A 34 10.97 -26.54 -8.14
N SER A 35 10.78 -25.79 -7.05
CA SER A 35 11.18 -24.38 -6.95
C SER A 35 12.34 -24.23 -5.98
N PRO A 36 13.51 -23.75 -6.42
CA PRO A 36 14.59 -23.37 -5.51
C PRO A 36 14.10 -22.30 -4.52
N HIS A 37 14.44 -22.46 -3.24
CA HIS A 37 14.11 -21.51 -2.20
C HIS A 37 15.22 -21.46 -1.15
N LEU A 38 15.57 -20.25 -0.72
CA LEU A 38 16.63 -20.02 0.26
C LEU A 38 16.17 -20.16 1.71
N LEU A 39 14.85 -20.08 1.95
CA LEU A 39 14.24 -20.19 3.28
C LEU A 39 13.21 -21.32 3.28
N HIS A 40 13.41 -22.32 4.14
CA HIS A 40 12.51 -23.44 4.32
C HIS A 40 11.39 -23.08 5.29
N LYS A 41 10.14 -23.04 4.78
CA LYS A 41 8.95 -22.67 5.55
C LYS A 41 8.09 -23.90 5.82
N CYS A 42 7.51 -23.98 7.02
CA CYS A 42 6.53 -25.02 7.35
C CYS A 42 5.14 -24.40 7.54
N GLN A 43 4.10 -25.23 7.67
CA GLN A 43 2.72 -24.78 7.87
C GLN A 43 2.46 -24.19 9.27
N ASN A 44 3.46 -24.21 10.16
CA ASN A 44 3.29 -23.67 11.50
C ASN A 44 3.37 -22.14 11.45
N GLY A 45 2.21 -21.48 11.45
CA GLY A 45 2.08 -20.02 11.52
C GLY A 45 2.36 -19.43 12.91
N ARG A 46 2.98 -20.19 13.83
CA ARG A 46 3.29 -19.75 15.20
C ARG A 46 4.79 -19.65 15.39
N CYS A 47 5.24 -18.54 15.97
CA CYS A 47 6.62 -18.41 16.44
C CYS A 47 6.88 -19.43 17.56
N VAL A 48 7.98 -20.18 17.47
CA VAL A 48 8.38 -21.17 18.48
C VAL A 48 9.35 -20.59 19.52
N GLU A 49 9.81 -19.37 19.31
CA GLU A 49 10.76 -18.67 20.18
C GLU A 49 10.05 -17.61 21.04
N HIS A 50 10.66 -17.27 22.18
CA HIS A 50 10.17 -16.21 23.05
C HIS A 50 10.38 -14.85 22.39
N CYS A 51 9.39 -13.97 22.48
CA CYS A 51 9.49 -12.63 21.92
C CYS A 51 10.57 -11.82 22.67
N GLU A 52 11.58 -11.34 21.93
CA GLU A 52 12.70 -10.55 22.48
C GLU A 52 12.30 -9.11 22.86
N ALA A 53 11.08 -8.67 22.52
CA ALA A 53 10.58 -7.38 22.95
C ALA A 53 10.50 -7.33 24.48
N LYS A 54 11.18 -6.35 25.09
CA LYS A 54 11.34 -6.20 26.55
C LYS A 54 10.01 -6.26 27.34
N SER A 55 8.90 -5.89 26.70
CA SER A 55 7.54 -5.87 27.27
C SER A 55 6.69 -7.11 26.99
N CYS A 56 7.11 -8.01 26.10
CA CYS A 56 6.28 -9.15 25.69
C CYS A 56 6.50 -10.37 26.58
N ARG A 57 7.76 -10.80 26.72
CA ARG A 57 8.22 -12.02 27.43
C ARG A 57 7.40 -13.31 27.19
N GLY A 58 6.50 -13.32 26.21
CA GLY A 58 5.62 -14.44 25.86
C GLY A 58 5.97 -15.06 24.51
N ILE A 59 5.28 -16.15 24.19
CA ILE A 59 5.29 -16.76 22.86
C ILE A 59 4.22 -16.04 22.04
N CYS A 60 4.60 -15.41 20.91
CA CYS A 60 3.68 -14.65 20.06
C CYS A 60 2.52 -15.56 19.61
N LYS A 61 1.29 -15.30 20.10
CA LYS A 61 0.11 -16.16 19.84
C LYS A 61 -0.61 -15.83 18.53
N GLN A 62 -0.35 -14.67 17.95
CA GLN A 62 -1.02 -14.14 16.75
C GLN A 62 0.03 -13.93 15.64
N LEU A 63 -0.35 -14.17 14.37
CA LEU A 63 0.56 -13.99 13.23
C LEU A 63 1.05 -12.54 13.10
N ASP A 64 0.18 -11.56 13.38
CA ASP A 64 0.42 -10.14 13.12
C ASP A 64 0.42 -9.32 14.42
N HIS A 65 1.33 -9.67 15.31
CA HIS A 65 1.49 -8.99 16.59
C HIS A 65 2.78 -8.15 16.53
N PHE A 66 2.62 -6.83 16.32
CA PHE A 66 3.72 -5.89 16.13
C PHE A 66 4.07 -5.16 17.44
N HIS A 67 5.23 -5.46 18.02
CA HIS A 67 5.87 -4.55 18.97
C HIS A 67 6.71 -3.59 18.16
N GLY A 68 6.36 -2.30 18.13
CA GLY A 68 7.14 -1.28 17.44
C GLY A 68 8.64 -1.43 17.71
N GLN A 69 9.36 -2.02 16.77
CA GLN A 69 10.79 -2.29 16.92
C GLN A 69 11.55 -1.00 16.58
N THR A 70 12.24 -0.45 17.58
CA THR A 70 13.24 0.63 17.40
C THR A 70 14.56 0.13 16.78
N THR A 71 14.63 -1.14 16.38
CA THR A 71 15.81 -1.72 15.73
C THR A 71 15.37 -2.43 14.46
N THR A 72 15.32 -1.67 13.38
CA THR A 72 15.09 -2.17 12.03
C THR A 72 16.03 -3.33 11.71
N SER A 73 15.53 -4.56 11.59
CA SER A 73 16.09 -5.54 10.65
C SER A 73 15.75 -5.07 9.24
N SER A 74 16.35 -3.94 8.86
CA SER A 74 16.32 -3.48 7.48
C SER A 74 17.15 -4.48 6.68
N THR A 75 16.55 -5.15 5.71
CA THR A 75 17.29 -5.39 4.47
C THR A 75 17.78 -4.00 4.07
N LYS A 76 19.09 -3.76 4.16
CA LYS A 76 19.65 -2.43 3.88
C LYS A 76 19.47 -2.16 2.39
N ILE A 77 18.31 -1.62 2.02
CA ILE A 77 18.08 -1.01 0.71
C ILE A 77 18.89 0.27 0.75
N ASN A 78 20.17 0.13 0.43
CA ASN A 78 21.08 1.24 0.33
C ASN A 78 20.82 1.87 -1.05
N GLY A 79 19.85 2.78 -1.14
CA GLY A 79 19.75 3.71 -2.27
C GLY A 79 20.89 4.73 -2.30
N LYS A 80 22.09 4.30 -1.91
CA LYS A 80 23.35 5.02 -2.05
C LYS A 80 24.09 4.38 -3.21
N ARG A 81 24.27 5.14 -4.29
CA ARG A 81 25.31 4.87 -5.28
C ARG A 81 26.66 4.87 -4.54
N LYS A 82 27.25 3.71 -4.29
CA LYS A 82 28.61 3.64 -3.75
C LYS A 82 29.54 4.26 -4.80
N ARG A 83 30.46 5.14 -4.39
CA ARG A 83 31.45 5.74 -5.29
C ARG A 83 32.22 4.60 -5.97
N CYS A 84 32.16 4.55 -7.30
CA CYS A 84 32.94 3.58 -8.05
C CYS A 84 34.43 3.80 -7.75
N ALA A 85 35.16 2.73 -7.40
CA ALA A 85 36.60 2.81 -7.12
C ALA A 85 37.46 2.92 -8.39
N LYS A 86 36.84 2.94 -9.58
CA LYS A 86 37.54 3.03 -10.85
C LYS A 86 38.01 4.46 -11.07
N LYS A 87 39.32 4.63 -11.27
CA LYS A 87 39.90 5.92 -11.66
C LYS A 87 39.33 6.32 -13.02
N ILE A 88 38.70 7.48 -13.07
CA ILE A 88 38.23 8.12 -14.30
C ILE A 88 39.07 9.37 -14.55
N ASN A 89 39.19 9.80 -15.81
CA ASN A 89 39.96 11.00 -16.14
C ASN A 89 39.39 12.23 -15.41
N PRO A 90 40.21 13.25 -15.10
CA PRO A 90 39.78 14.43 -14.34
C PRO A 90 38.60 15.21 -14.97
N THR A 91 38.34 15.03 -16.26
CA THR A 91 37.25 15.65 -17.01
C THR A 91 36.07 14.71 -17.27
N SER A 92 36.17 13.45 -16.85
CA SER A 92 35.15 12.42 -17.09
C SER A 92 34.34 12.19 -15.81
N VAL A 93 33.02 12.15 -15.94
CA VAL A 93 32.08 11.78 -14.85
C VAL A 93 31.52 10.37 -15.01
N THR A 94 31.88 9.67 -16.10
CA THR A 94 31.48 8.30 -16.43
C THR A 94 32.68 7.50 -16.92
N HIS A 95 32.56 6.16 -16.92
CA HIS A 95 33.54 5.26 -17.53
C HIS A 95 32.86 4.09 -18.23
N SER A 96 33.52 3.52 -19.22
CA SER A 96 33.13 2.25 -19.85
C SER A 96 33.70 1.04 -19.09
N GLY A 97 33.04 -0.11 -19.19
CA GLY A 97 33.40 -1.36 -18.53
C GLY A 97 32.79 -1.57 -17.14
N PRO A 98 32.93 -2.78 -16.56
CA PRO A 98 32.22 -3.19 -15.35
C PRO A 98 32.57 -2.30 -14.15
N HIS A 99 31.55 -1.99 -13.34
CA HIS A 99 31.74 -1.35 -12.04
C HIS A 99 32.27 -2.38 -11.05
N ASN A 100 33.35 -2.06 -10.33
CA ASN A 100 33.92 -2.92 -9.30
C ASN A 100 33.33 -2.54 -7.93
N CYS A 101 32.02 -2.72 -7.79
CA CYS A 101 31.30 -2.56 -6.53
C CYS A 101 31.11 -3.95 -5.91
N GLY A 102 31.50 -4.15 -4.66
CA GLY A 102 31.46 -5.46 -4.00
C GLY A 102 30.05 -6.00 -3.67
N GLU A 103 29.04 -5.63 -4.46
CA GLU A 103 27.66 -6.12 -4.38
C GLU A 103 27.17 -6.38 -5.80
N ASP A 104 26.62 -7.56 -6.06
CA ASP A 104 26.14 -7.96 -7.39
C ASP A 104 24.79 -7.32 -7.77
N LEU A 105 24.02 -6.83 -6.78
CA LEU A 105 22.70 -6.26 -6.99
C LEU A 105 22.62 -4.80 -6.50
N HIS A 106 22.25 -3.90 -7.41
CA HIS A 106 21.90 -2.53 -7.09
C HIS A 106 20.38 -2.37 -7.05
N PHE A 107 19.89 -1.73 -6.00
CA PHE A 107 18.48 -1.37 -5.88
C PHE A 107 18.22 0.02 -6.47
N CYS A 108 16.99 0.23 -6.93
CA CYS A 108 16.50 1.52 -7.36
C CYS A 108 16.64 2.57 -6.24
N ASP A 109 17.06 3.78 -6.61
CA ASP A 109 17.29 4.89 -5.68
C ASP A 109 16.03 5.76 -5.46
N SER A 110 14.93 5.44 -6.15
CA SER A 110 13.63 6.09 -5.98
C SER A 110 13.00 5.76 -4.62
N ARG A 111 12.35 6.77 -4.04
CA ARG A 111 11.65 6.67 -2.75
C ARG A 111 10.19 7.10 -2.90
N CYS A 112 9.31 6.47 -2.13
CA CYS A 112 7.95 6.97 -1.98
C CYS A 112 8.01 8.33 -1.29
N GLU A 113 7.30 9.33 -1.81
CA GLU A 113 7.35 10.71 -1.29
C GLU A 113 6.83 10.83 0.16
N TYR A 114 5.93 9.93 0.56
CA TYR A 114 5.24 10.01 1.85
C TYR A 114 5.93 9.21 2.96
N CYS A 115 6.35 7.97 2.68
CA CYS A 115 7.03 7.13 3.68
C CYS A 115 8.56 7.13 3.57
N LEU A 116 9.11 7.60 2.45
CA LEU A 116 10.54 7.62 2.14
C LEU A 116 11.20 6.24 2.04
N TYR A 117 10.41 5.16 1.97
CA TYR A 117 10.92 3.82 1.73
C TYR A 117 11.36 3.69 0.27
N PHE A 118 12.43 2.92 0.07
CA PHE A 118 13.02 2.72 -1.25
C PHE A 118 12.26 1.67 -2.06
N CYS A 119 12.34 1.84 -3.38
CA CYS A 119 11.95 0.80 -4.31
C CYS A 119 12.83 -0.45 -4.12
N SER A 120 12.21 -1.62 -4.07
CA SER A 120 12.88 -2.91 -3.91
C SER A 120 13.33 -3.54 -5.23
N LYS A 121 12.98 -2.94 -6.37
CA LYS A 121 13.37 -3.41 -7.70
C LYS A 121 14.84 -3.04 -8.02
N PRO A 122 15.47 -3.74 -8.98
CA PRO A 122 16.82 -3.41 -9.43
C PRO A 122 16.94 -1.98 -9.97
N TYR A 123 18.13 -1.38 -9.84
CA TYR A 123 18.42 -0.07 -10.41
C TYR A 123 18.16 -0.04 -11.92
N GLY A 124 17.46 0.99 -12.40
CA GLY A 124 17.11 1.14 -13.82
C GLY A 124 16.00 0.21 -14.31
N HIS A 125 15.21 -0.40 -13.40
CA HIS A 125 14.06 -1.19 -13.81
C HIS A 125 13.05 -0.36 -14.63
N PRO A 126 12.39 -0.96 -15.63
CA PRO A 126 11.28 -0.31 -16.32
C PRO A 126 10.00 -0.36 -15.47
N GLY A 127 9.02 0.45 -15.84
CA GLY A 127 7.69 0.47 -15.24
C GLY A 127 7.65 1.07 -13.83
N MET A 128 6.57 0.79 -13.10
CA MET A 128 6.29 1.40 -11.81
C MET A 128 7.25 0.94 -10.73
N HIS A 129 7.52 1.81 -9.76
CA HIS A 129 8.26 1.48 -8.56
C HIS A 129 7.42 0.59 -7.64
N ASN A 130 8.07 -0.27 -6.87
CA ASN A 130 7.42 -1.13 -5.89
C ASN A 130 8.40 -1.28 -4.72
N GLY A 131 7.90 -1.31 -3.49
CA GLY A 131 8.70 -1.58 -2.31
C GLY A 131 7.82 -1.91 -1.12
N ALA A 132 8.46 -2.20 0.01
CA ALA A 132 7.74 -2.16 1.27
C ALA A 132 7.35 -0.71 1.56
N HIS A 133 6.08 -0.47 1.86
CA HIS A 133 5.61 0.83 2.35
C HIS A 133 5.47 0.79 3.87
N GLY A 134 5.77 1.91 4.51
CA GLY A 134 5.75 2.02 5.96
C GLY A 134 5.13 3.31 6.44
N ASN A 135 5.50 3.67 7.67
CA ASN A 135 5.13 4.91 8.33
C ASN A 135 5.37 6.12 7.43
N MET A 136 4.35 6.96 7.26
CA MET A 136 4.39 8.14 6.40
C MET A 136 5.11 9.30 7.09
N ARG A 137 6.43 9.32 6.98
CA ARG A 137 7.34 10.24 7.68
C ARG A 137 7.12 11.71 7.35
N GLU A 138 6.67 12.00 6.13
CA GLU A 138 6.45 13.37 5.64
C GLU A 138 4.96 13.76 5.61
N MET A 139 4.07 12.92 6.15
CA MET A 139 2.63 13.20 6.14
C MET A 139 2.22 14.15 7.26
N VAL A 140 1.40 15.13 6.90
CA VAL A 140 0.63 15.98 7.81
C VAL A 140 -0.85 15.70 7.56
N LEU A 141 -1.62 15.50 8.63
CA LEU A 141 -3.06 15.28 8.56
C LEU A 141 -3.78 16.62 8.40
N VAL A 142 -4.74 16.66 7.48
CA VAL A 142 -5.61 17.82 7.26
C VAL A 142 -7.05 17.37 7.19
N ALA A 143 -7.96 18.19 7.69
CA ALA A 143 -9.39 17.91 7.72
C ALA A 143 -10.19 19.22 7.77
N GLU A 144 -11.50 19.17 7.58
CA GLU A 144 -12.37 20.34 7.77
C GLU A 144 -12.51 20.71 9.25
N GLU A 145 -12.47 19.70 10.11
CA GLU A 145 -12.53 19.84 11.56
C GLU A 145 -11.16 19.72 12.22
N ASP A 146 -11.05 20.26 13.44
CA ASP A 146 -9.81 20.22 14.21
C ASP A 146 -9.51 18.81 14.75
N ASP A 147 -10.55 18.02 15.03
CA ASP A 147 -10.45 16.66 15.54
C ASP A 147 -10.59 15.65 14.40
N ILE A 148 -9.61 14.75 14.30
CA ILE A 148 -9.59 13.67 13.30
C ILE A 148 -9.59 12.34 14.05
N ASP A 149 -10.63 11.54 13.83
CA ASP A 149 -10.78 10.21 14.44
C ASP A 149 -10.49 9.12 13.40
N LEU A 150 -9.40 8.37 13.59
CA LEU A 150 -8.95 7.27 12.74
C LEU A 150 -9.04 5.95 13.51
N GLU A 151 -10.25 5.62 13.97
CA GLU A 151 -10.62 4.41 14.71
C GLU A 151 -9.82 4.23 16.01
N ASP A 152 -8.62 3.66 15.90
CA ASP A 152 -7.72 3.37 17.02
C ASP A 152 -6.96 4.60 17.53
N ARG A 153 -6.96 5.70 16.77
CA ARG A 153 -6.14 6.88 17.05
C ARG A 153 -6.89 8.16 16.73
N LYS A 154 -6.68 9.16 17.59
CA LYS A 154 -7.21 10.51 17.43
C LYS A 154 -6.06 11.46 17.18
N TYR A 155 -6.27 12.38 16.26
CA TYR A 155 -5.30 13.38 15.83
C TYR A 155 -5.94 14.75 15.84
N LYS A 156 -5.07 15.77 15.79
CA LYS A 156 -5.48 17.11 15.43
C LYS A 156 -5.12 17.45 13.98
N ALA A 157 -5.92 18.28 13.34
CA ALA A 157 -5.56 18.89 12.07
C ALA A 157 -4.21 19.61 12.17
N GLY A 158 -3.30 19.32 11.23
CA GLY A 158 -1.91 19.80 11.22
C GLY A 158 -0.93 18.91 11.97
N GLU A 159 -1.39 17.85 12.63
CA GLU A 159 -0.52 16.88 13.30
C GLU A 159 0.20 15.97 12.29
N SER A 160 1.37 15.46 12.68
CA SER A 160 2.10 14.48 11.89
C SER A 160 1.35 13.15 11.83
N GLY A 161 1.15 12.64 10.61
CA GLY A 161 0.58 11.32 10.33
C GLY A 161 1.59 10.18 10.41
N ILE A 162 2.78 10.35 11.01
CA ILE A 162 3.87 9.37 10.98
C ILE A 162 3.51 8.00 11.56
N ALA A 163 2.52 7.91 12.45
CA ALA A 163 2.07 6.63 13.00
C ALA A 163 1.25 5.81 11.98
N GLU A 164 0.74 6.44 10.93
CA GLU A 164 -0.02 5.80 9.86
C GLU A 164 0.91 5.29 8.75
N MET A 165 0.54 4.15 8.17
CA MET A 165 1.26 3.52 7.06
C MET A 165 0.48 3.70 5.75
N CYS A 166 1.19 3.82 4.62
CA CYS A 166 0.54 4.12 3.32
C CYS A 166 -0.63 3.18 2.98
N ASN A 167 -0.45 1.87 3.16
CA ASN A 167 -1.50 0.89 2.86
C ASN A 167 -2.63 0.89 3.91
N MET A 168 -2.26 0.96 5.19
CA MET A 168 -3.22 0.81 6.29
C MET A 168 -4.18 2.00 6.38
N LEU A 169 -3.69 3.21 6.15
CA LEU A 169 -4.55 4.40 6.17
C LEU A 169 -5.57 4.37 5.03
N CYS A 170 -5.15 4.00 3.82
CA CYS A 170 -6.06 3.91 2.67
C CYS A 170 -7.15 2.85 2.92
N ASN A 171 -6.78 1.70 3.49
CA ASN A 171 -7.74 0.68 3.87
C ASN A 171 -8.76 1.19 4.91
N LYS A 172 -8.28 1.95 5.91
CA LYS A 172 -9.11 2.53 6.96
C LYS A 172 -10.09 3.58 6.44
N LEU A 173 -9.63 4.47 5.58
CA LEU A 173 -10.48 5.49 4.95
C LEU A 173 -11.45 4.87 3.94
N GLY A 174 -11.02 3.81 3.27
CA GLY A 174 -11.89 2.89 2.57
C GLY A 174 -12.55 3.49 1.33
N ARG A 175 -13.84 3.20 1.22
CA ARG A 175 -14.63 3.43 0.01
C ARG A 175 -14.65 4.91 -0.39
N GLY A 176 -14.33 5.22 -1.65
CA GLY A 176 -14.31 6.59 -2.17
C GLY A 176 -13.17 7.47 -1.63
N HIS A 177 -12.19 6.89 -0.93
CA HIS A 177 -11.03 7.62 -0.42
C HIS A 177 -10.25 8.32 -1.56
N SER A 178 -9.79 9.53 -1.28
CA SER A 178 -9.00 10.35 -2.20
C SER A 178 -7.77 10.95 -1.51
N HIS A 179 -6.72 11.20 -2.29
CA HIS A 179 -5.48 11.81 -1.82
C HIS A 179 -5.46 13.28 -2.19
N LEU A 180 -4.97 14.11 -1.27
CA LEU A 180 -4.75 15.52 -1.52
C LEU A 180 -3.37 15.72 -2.17
N VAL A 181 -3.35 16.40 -3.30
CA VAL A 181 -2.13 16.81 -4.00
C VAL A 181 -2.18 18.31 -4.25
N GLU A 182 -1.03 18.97 -4.34
CA GLU A 182 -1.01 20.41 -4.65
C GLU A 182 -1.61 20.69 -6.03
N CYS A 183 -2.46 21.72 -6.11
CA CYS A 183 -3.10 22.11 -7.36
C CYS A 183 -2.09 22.81 -8.27
N GLU A 184 -1.86 22.26 -9.47
CA GLU A 184 -0.91 22.80 -10.44
C GLU A 184 -1.35 24.16 -11.00
N GLN A 185 -2.66 24.43 -10.97
CA GLN A 185 -3.26 25.68 -11.46
C GLN A 185 -3.48 26.71 -10.34
N GLY A 186 -3.18 26.32 -9.09
CA GLY A 186 -3.22 27.18 -7.90
C GLY A 186 -4.59 27.71 -7.46
N SER A 187 -5.67 27.43 -8.20
CA SER A 187 -7.01 27.97 -7.92
C SER A 187 -8.10 27.14 -8.60
N SER A 188 -9.31 27.19 -8.04
CA SER A 188 -10.47 26.44 -8.54
C SER A 188 -10.89 26.90 -9.93
N GLU A 189 -10.77 28.19 -10.20
CA GLU A 189 -11.20 28.86 -11.42
C GLU A 189 -10.33 28.49 -12.63
N ASN A 190 -9.05 28.17 -12.38
CA ASN A 190 -8.10 27.77 -13.40
C ASN A 190 -7.89 26.26 -13.45
N CYS A 191 -8.44 25.50 -12.50
CA CYS A 191 -8.27 24.05 -12.45
C CYS A 191 -8.91 23.39 -13.69
N VAL A 192 -8.11 22.60 -14.40
CA VAL A 192 -8.52 21.96 -15.67
C VAL A 192 -9.17 20.60 -15.47
N TYR A 193 -9.16 20.07 -14.25
CA TYR A 193 -9.61 18.72 -13.96
C TYR A 193 -11.08 18.70 -13.51
N SER A 194 -11.84 17.75 -14.05
CA SER A 194 -13.30 17.67 -13.87
C SER A 194 -13.77 16.63 -12.84
N GLY A 195 -12.87 15.81 -12.31
CA GLY A 195 -13.16 14.66 -11.45
C GLY A 195 -13.60 13.43 -12.23
N VAL A 196 -14.58 13.57 -13.12
CA VAL A 196 -15.25 12.45 -13.78
C VAL A 196 -14.36 11.70 -14.76
N THR A 197 -13.63 12.42 -15.62
CA THR A 197 -12.77 11.81 -16.63
C THR A 197 -11.35 11.60 -16.14
N ASP A 198 -10.85 12.55 -15.35
CA ASP A 198 -9.44 12.62 -14.96
C ASP A 198 -9.17 11.96 -13.61
N HIS A 199 -10.22 11.62 -12.86
CA HIS A 199 -10.12 11.14 -11.47
C HIS A 199 -9.29 12.07 -10.57
N ARG A 200 -9.31 13.36 -10.90
CA ARG A 200 -8.76 14.48 -10.15
C ARG A 200 -9.75 15.64 -10.21
N GLN A 201 -9.97 16.34 -9.11
CA GLN A 201 -10.81 17.54 -9.07
C GLN A 201 -10.27 18.52 -8.05
N HIS A 202 -10.61 19.80 -8.17
CA HIS A 202 -10.18 20.79 -7.18
C HIS A 202 -10.82 20.52 -5.81
N CYS A 203 -10.02 20.62 -4.74
CA CYS A 203 -10.54 20.50 -3.38
C CYS A 203 -11.26 21.79 -3.00
N LEU A 204 -12.58 21.72 -2.87
CA LEU A 204 -13.42 22.86 -2.43
C LEU A 204 -13.59 22.93 -0.91
N ARG A 205 -13.06 21.93 -0.18
CA ARG A 205 -13.18 21.82 1.27
C ARG A 205 -12.26 22.82 1.96
N GLN A 206 -12.74 23.43 3.04
CA GLN A 206 -11.93 24.33 3.85
C GLN A 206 -11.09 23.52 4.83
N LEU A 207 -9.86 23.23 4.45
CA LEU A 207 -8.95 22.40 5.25
C LEU A 207 -8.28 23.20 6.38
N LYS A 208 -8.09 22.52 7.50
CA LYS A 208 -7.30 22.95 8.65
C LYS A 208 -6.00 22.14 8.72
N PRO A 209 -4.88 22.77 9.12
CA PRO A 209 -4.69 24.21 9.18
C PRO A 209 -4.82 24.83 7.77
N PRO A 210 -5.19 26.12 7.68
CA PRO A 210 -5.25 26.80 6.40
C PRO A 210 -3.88 26.76 5.72
N SER A 211 -3.87 26.39 4.44
CA SER A 211 -2.67 26.38 3.60
C SER A 211 -2.68 27.58 2.67
N SER A 212 -1.51 28.13 2.37
CA SER A 212 -1.35 29.11 1.30
C SER A 212 -1.41 28.48 -0.10
N ARG A 213 -1.33 27.15 -0.17
CA ARG A 213 -1.41 26.37 -1.41
C ARG A 213 -2.81 25.81 -1.56
N ALA A 214 -3.31 25.80 -2.78
CA ALA A 214 -4.54 25.11 -3.13
C ALA A 214 -4.26 23.63 -3.40
N TYR A 215 -5.25 22.77 -3.20
CA TYR A 215 -5.13 21.33 -3.39
C TYR A 215 -6.17 20.80 -4.36
N ASP A 216 -5.84 19.70 -5.00
CA ASP A 216 -6.78 18.85 -5.71
C ASP A 216 -6.94 17.53 -4.94
N GLU A 217 -8.12 16.94 -5.07
CA GLU A 217 -8.40 15.57 -4.66
C GLU A 217 -8.16 14.65 -5.85
N VAL A 218 -7.47 13.53 -5.62
CA VAL A 218 -7.15 12.53 -6.63
C VAL A 218 -7.59 11.17 -6.13
N LEU A 219 -8.36 10.41 -6.92
CA LEU A 219 -8.77 9.07 -6.51
C LEU A 219 -7.56 8.16 -6.34
N HIS A 220 -7.63 7.24 -5.38
CA HIS A 220 -6.51 6.38 -4.96
C HIS A 220 -5.74 5.73 -6.10
N ARG A 221 -6.43 5.15 -7.08
CA ARG A 221 -5.79 4.51 -8.25
C ARG A 221 -4.99 5.51 -9.08
N GLU A 222 -5.58 6.68 -9.32
CA GLU A 222 -4.97 7.75 -10.11
C GLU A 222 -3.75 8.34 -9.42
N PHE A 223 -3.83 8.49 -8.10
CA PHE A 223 -2.75 8.99 -7.26
C PHE A 223 -1.48 8.12 -7.37
N TRP A 224 -1.61 6.80 -7.16
CA TRP A 224 -0.47 5.88 -7.26
C TRP A 224 0.07 5.77 -8.69
N ARG A 225 -0.83 5.83 -9.69
CA ARG A 225 -0.45 5.89 -11.11
C ARG A 225 0.43 7.10 -11.41
N ASN A 226 0.01 8.29 -10.96
CA ASN A 226 0.72 9.54 -11.21
C ASN A 226 2.03 9.63 -10.43
N MET A 227 2.09 9.06 -9.23
CA MET A 227 3.35 8.93 -8.48
C MET A 227 4.34 7.94 -9.14
N GLY A 228 3.85 7.06 -10.01
CA GLY A 228 4.68 6.02 -10.63
C GLY A 228 5.01 4.86 -9.70
N TRP A 229 4.15 4.59 -8.71
CA TRP A 229 4.30 3.50 -7.74
C TRP A 229 3.16 2.50 -7.83
N GLU A 230 3.48 1.21 -7.68
CA GLU A 230 2.47 0.17 -7.50
C GLU A 230 1.70 0.43 -6.19
N ASP A 231 0.40 0.16 -6.22
CA ASP A 231 -0.49 0.36 -5.09
C ASP A 231 -0.08 -0.55 -3.91
N PRO A 232 0.22 0.02 -2.72
CA PRO A 232 0.66 -0.76 -1.57
C PRO A 232 -0.46 -1.54 -0.88
N CYS A 233 -1.73 -1.31 -1.22
CA CYS A 233 -2.87 -2.06 -0.68
C CYS A 233 -2.95 -3.46 -1.33
N GLN A 234 -2.83 -4.51 -0.53
CA GLN A 234 -2.76 -5.89 -1.03
C GLN A 234 -4.11 -6.45 -1.51
N SER A 235 -5.22 -6.04 -0.88
CA SER A 235 -6.56 -6.51 -1.22
C SER A 235 -7.01 -5.91 -2.54
N ALA A 236 -7.25 -6.74 -3.55
CA ALA A 236 -7.83 -6.28 -4.81
C ALA A 236 -9.26 -5.75 -4.60
N ALA A 237 -10.03 -6.38 -3.71
CA ALA A 237 -11.39 -5.95 -3.37
C ALA A 237 -11.40 -4.55 -2.74
N ASP A 238 -10.49 -4.27 -1.79
CA ASP A 238 -10.41 -2.94 -1.15
C ASP A 238 -10.05 -1.87 -2.19
N ARG A 239 -9.09 -2.18 -3.07
CA ARG A 239 -8.69 -1.29 -4.17
C ARG A 239 -9.81 -0.99 -5.16
N GLU A 240 -10.74 -1.92 -5.37
CA GLU A 240 -11.94 -1.66 -6.16
C GLU A 240 -12.89 -0.71 -5.41
N LEU A 241 -13.10 -0.94 -4.10
CA LEU A 241 -13.98 -0.10 -3.28
C LEU A 241 -13.49 1.35 -3.16
N PHE A 242 -12.18 1.60 -3.14
CA PHE A 242 -11.63 2.96 -3.11
C PHE A 242 -12.11 3.81 -4.28
N GLY A 243 -12.35 3.19 -5.44
CA GLY A 243 -12.85 3.85 -6.64
C GLY A 243 -14.38 3.98 -6.72
N LYS A 244 -15.13 3.64 -5.67
CA LYS A 244 -16.60 3.65 -5.68
C LYS A 244 -17.20 4.82 -4.89
N CYS A 245 -18.39 5.27 -5.29
CA CYS A 245 -19.11 6.42 -4.72
C CYS A 245 -19.52 6.27 -3.24
N PRO A 246 -18.93 6.99 -2.28
CA PRO A 246 -19.06 6.71 -0.84
C PRO A 246 -20.46 6.97 -0.28
N LEU A 247 -21.46 7.31 -1.09
CA LEU A 247 -22.81 7.52 -0.60
C LEU A 247 -23.47 6.20 -0.18
N ARG A 248 -24.06 6.21 1.03
CA ARG A 248 -24.88 5.14 1.58
C ARG A 248 -26.35 5.50 1.47
N CYS A 249 -27.19 4.51 1.19
CA CYS A 249 -28.64 4.64 1.30
C CYS A 249 -29.04 4.99 2.73
N THR A 250 -29.91 6.00 2.89
CA THR A 250 -30.33 6.55 4.19
C THR A 250 -31.68 6.02 4.67
N GLN A 251 -32.34 5.18 3.87
CA GLN A 251 -33.61 4.57 4.21
C GLN A 251 -33.45 3.52 5.32
N ALA A 252 -34.51 3.33 6.09
CA ALA A 252 -34.54 2.35 7.18
C ALA A 252 -34.35 0.91 6.68
N GLY A 253 -33.81 0.03 7.52
CA GLY A 253 -33.58 -1.39 7.16
C GLY A 253 -32.16 -1.71 6.70
N HIS A 254 -31.20 -0.81 6.92
CA HIS A 254 -29.79 -0.96 6.54
C HIS A 254 -28.81 -0.93 7.71
N ASP A 255 -29.30 -1.08 8.94
CA ASP A 255 -28.45 -0.98 10.15
C ASP A 255 -27.39 -2.09 10.19
N ASP A 256 -27.79 -3.34 9.86
CA ASP A 256 -26.88 -4.50 9.86
C ASP A 256 -26.27 -4.79 8.48
N ASN A 257 -26.89 -4.30 7.40
CA ASN A 257 -26.41 -4.50 6.04
C ASN A 257 -26.53 -3.20 5.22
N PRO A 258 -25.51 -2.33 5.30
CA PRO A 258 -25.47 -1.06 4.57
C PRO A 258 -25.58 -1.25 3.05
N SER A 259 -26.49 -0.52 2.40
CA SER A 259 -26.52 -0.42 0.94
C SER A 259 -25.76 0.82 0.46
N TRP A 260 -24.78 0.62 -0.41
CA TRP A 260 -23.91 1.67 -0.95
C TRP A 260 -24.21 1.94 -2.42
N CYS A 261 -23.93 3.16 -2.89
CA CYS A 261 -24.09 3.51 -4.29
C CYS A 261 -23.17 2.66 -5.18
N VAL A 262 -23.69 1.89 -6.13
CA VAL A 262 -22.91 0.93 -6.94
C VAL A 262 -22.01 1.58 -8.00
N LEU A 263 -22.18 2.89 -8.22
CA LEU A 263 -21.47 3.67 -9.22
C LEU A 263 -20.04 4.03 -8.76
N ASP A 264 -19.22 4.43 -9.73
CA ASP A 264 -17.84 4.86 -9.48
C ASP A 264 -17.80 6.19 -8.71
N ALA A 265 -16.71 6.46 -8.00
CA ALA A 265 -16.54 7.71 -7.29
C ALA A 265 -16.62 8.89 -8.28
N TRP A 266 -17.29 9.96 -7.85
CA TRP A 266 -17.50 11.17 -8.65
C TRP A 266 -18.26 10.94 -9.97
N HIS A 267 -19.11 9.90 -10.04
CA HIS A 267 -20.00 9.69 -11.18
C HIS A 267 -20.94 10.90 -11.41
N HIS A 268 -21.35 11.09 -12.66
CA HIS A 268 -22.49 11.97 -12.95
C HIS A 268 -23.79 11.39 -12.36
N PRO A 269 -24.71 12.23 -11.86
CA PRO A 269 -26.01 11.78 -11.39
C PRO A 269 -26.76 11.01 -12.50
N VAL A 270 -27.13 9.77 -12.22
CA VAL A 270 -27.91 8.93 -13.13
C VAL A 270 -29.38 9.09 -12.78
N ARG A 271 -30.22 9.52 -13.73
CA ARG A 271 -31.67 9.66 -13.52
C ARG A 271 -32.47 8.70 -14.39
N PRO A 272 -32.51 7.37 -14.12
CA PRO A 272 -33.38 6.50 -14.89
C PRO A 272 -34.81 6.51 -14.35
N HIS A 273 -35.02 6.43 -13.02
CA HIS A 273 -36.36 6.20 -12.45
C HIS A 273 -36.45 6.66 -10.97
N GLY A 274 -36.64 7.96 -10.73
CA GLY A 274 -37.23 8.44 -9.47
C GLY A 274 -36.36 8.46 -8.21
N GLU A 275 -35.08 8.11 -8.24
CA GLU A 275 -34.17 8.42 -7.11
C GLU A 275 -33.83 9.92 -7.11
N PRO A 276 -34.09 10.66 -6.01
CA PRO A 276 -34.03 12.13 -6.00
C PRO A 276 -32.62 12.70 -6.23
N ASP A 277 -31.57 11.93 -5.89
CA ASP A 277 -30.19 12.46 -5.84
C ASP A 277 -29.27 11.90 -6.95
N GLY A 278 -29.79 11.01 -7.81
CA GLY A 278 -29.06 10.47 -8.98
C GLY A 278 -27.97 9.45 -8.65
N HIS A 279 -28.06 8.81 -7.49
CA HIS A 279 -27.28 7.64 -7.12
C HIS A 279 -28.02 6.35 -7.52
N GLN A 280 -27.37 5.20 -7.35
CA GLN A 280 -27.99 3.92 -7.64
C GLN A 280 -27.61 2.92 -6.55
N PHE A 281 -28.62 2.34 -5.91
CA PHE A 281 -28.43 1.34 -4.86
C PHE A 281 -28.98 -0.02 -5.30
N GLU A 282 -28.48 -1.11 -4.73
CA GLU A 282 -29.06 -2.45 -4.95
C GLU A 282 -30.32 -2.67 -4.11
N CYS A 283 -30.53 -1.87 -3.06
CA CYS A 283 -31.71 -1.97 -2.22
C CYS A 283 -32.96 -1.49 -2.96
N VAL A 284 -34.07 -2.22 -2.77
CA VAL A 284 -35.38 -1.86 -3.33
C VAL A 284 -36.12 -0.89 -2.40
N HIS A 285 -35.63 0.35 -2.33
CA HIS A 285 -36.38 1.45 -1.73
C HIS A 285 -37.11 2.24 -2.83
N TRP A 286 -38.06 1.55 -3.47
CA TRP A 286 -38.94 2.15 -4.46
C TRP A 286 -39.81 3.22 -3.77
N ALA A 287 -39.81 4.44 -4.31
CA ALA A 287 -40.70 5.51 -3.84
C ALA A 287 -42.15 5.02 -3.80
N PRO A 288 -42.92 5.27 -2.73
CA PRO A 288 -44.34 4.93 -2.73
C PRO A 288 -45.05 5.73 -3.83
N SER A 289 -46.00 5.03 -4.46
CA SER A 289 -46.99 5.55 -5.42
C SER A 289 -47.75 6.74 -4.87
#